data_AF-A0A024ULA9-F1
#
_entry.id   AF-A0A024ULA9-F1
#
_cell.length_a   1.000
_cell.length_b   1.000
_cell.length_c   1.000
_cell.angle_alpha   90.00
_cell.angle_beta   90.00
_cell.angle_gamma   90.00
#
_symmetry.space_group_name_H-M   'P 1'
#
loop_
_entity.id
_entity.type
_entity.pdbx_description
1 polymer ?
#
loop_
_entity_poly.entity_id
_entity_poly.type
_entity_poly.pdbx_seq_one_letter_code
_entity_poly.pdbx_strand_id
1 'polypeptide(L)'
;MSIGGVVAFLHFHDVSSASRPPSNAMSVAGLAMIVAGFFLIDETSVFPGFWAILPSCGAALLIGGGAAAAFNASVLSAAPVVYVGKISYALYLWHWPLLVFANVRFPNAAFRPFYMQPYMMVVVAVACSINFVSFENRVRRVKSKWIVPSLFLLMLAMSAVSLAVYSTPEAFSLTELDLLQVDRTHDMSDGDVLATLAPALNVLLDTKGVHALATAEVNLTLASTQNSTTTSDAPVQASATISATAATAAVAAKELPNPSRETRVQNTTFLQAIQGGKDMNVVWGINLTALNTTSPYGYYPHAQVLNPDHESNGLVIVLGDSHADMTKPRFLKLYDAAVQAKRRFPTMIFKTEFGRAPMSCEAATDVDIAMVKAMKPQVVFYNFHWLQYLRPDAPTGTPPSANPRCCKSLYESCPYQTQADADELVRRWKEQVKQLVALGIRVFVAQQYVENSRFYYVYWLEGNTVKAVPPPYVRSQFEAEHDHLLSVIANATHEANATLINFSDNLCWEDLCQVVNGHGEPVLADDNHIRAYTARNYLSVVDQVVEAALLHH
;
A
#
# COMPACT_ATOMS: atom_id res chain seq x y z
N MET A 1 17.44 -3.60 -33.46
CA MET A 1 16.97 -3.61 -34.87
C MET A 1 18.03 -3.11 -35.85
N SER A 2 18.77 -2.03 -35.53
CA SER A 2 19.82 -1.47 -36.41
C SER A 2 20.98 -2.43 -36.73
N ILE A 3 21.54 -3.14 -35.75
CA ILE A 3 22.73 -4.02 -35.95
C ILE A 3 22.44 -5.18 -36.93
N GLY A 4 21.30 -5.86 -36.79
CA GLY A 4 20.90 -6.94 -37.70
C GLY A 4 20.68 -6.45 -39.14
N GLY A 5 20.11 -5.25 -39.31
CA GLY A 5 19.98 -4.60 -40.61
C GLY A 5 21.33 -4.28 -41.25
N VAL A 6 22.31 -3.83 -40.46
CA VAL A 6 23.68 -3.58 -40.94
C VAL A 6 24.35 -4.88 -41.39
N VAL A 7 24.25 -5.97 -40.61
CA VAL A 7 24.80 -7.27 -41.02
C VAL A 7 24.17 -7.76 -42.31
N ALA A 8 22.84 -7.64 -42.45
CA ALA A 8 22.14 -8.01 -43.68
C ALA A 8 22.58 -7.15 -44.88
N PHE A 9 22.66 -5.83 -44.71
CA PHE A 9 23.12 -4.91 -45.75
C PHE A 9 24.54 -5.22 -46.23
N LEU A 10 25.47 -5.44 -45.30
CA LEU A 10 26.86 -5.81 -45.62
C LEU A 10 26.95 -7.16 -46.35
N HIS A 11 26.04 -8.09 -46.06
CA HIS A 11 25.97 -9.39 -46.73
C HIS A 11 25.37 -9.28 -48.14
N PHE A 12 24.27 -8.54 -48.32
CA PHE A 12 23.58 -8.41 -49.61
C PHE A 12 24.31 -7.54 -50.63
N HIS A 13 25.03 -6.52 -50.19
CA HIS A 13 25.75 -5.61 -51.08
C HIS A 13 27.19 -6.03 -51.36
N ASP A 14 27.57 -7.22 -50.88
CA ASP A 14 28.89 -7.85 -51.03
C ASP A 14 30.06 -6.86 -50.96
N VAL A 15 29.97 -5.94 -49.99
CA VAL A 15 30.95 -4.89 -49.76
C VAL A 15 32.24 -5.58 -49.30
N SER A 16 33.05 -6.00 -50.26
CA SER A 16 34.25 -6.81 -50.08
C SER A 16 35.38 -6.23 -50.91
N SER A 17 36.13 -5.33 -50.27
CA SER A 17 37.44 -4.87 -50.76
C SER A 17 38.45 -4.70 -49.62
N ALA A 18 38.04 -4.82 -48.36
CA ALA A 18 38.95 -4.77 -47.21
C ALA A 18 38.84 -6.04 -46.37
N SER A 19 40.00 -6.52 -45.91
CA SER A 19 40.26 -7.70 -45.09
C SER A 19 39.13 -8.03 -44.10
N ARG A 20 38.25 -8.97 -44.46
CA ARG A 20 37.29 -9.53 -43.50
C ARG A 20 38.11 -10.28 -42.43
N PRO A 21 37.90 -10.03 -41.14
CA PRO A 21 38.55 -10.82 -40.09
C PRO A 21 38.20 -12.30 -40.29
N PRO A 22 39.10 -13.24 -39.93
CA PRO A 22 38.87 -14.65 -40.18
C PRO A 22 37.56 -15.09 -39.52
N SER A 23 36.74 -15.81 -40.29
CA SER A 23 35.40 -16.30 -39.92
C SER A 23 35.35 -16.94 -38.52
N ASN A 24 36.39 -17.70 -38.16
CA ASN A 24 36.53 -18.32 -36.83
C ASN A 24 36.74 -17.29 -35.70
N ALA A 25 37.53 -16.24 -35.93
CA ALA A 25 37.77 -15.19 -34.93
C ALA A 25 36.48 -14.41 -34.64
N MET A 26 35.67 -14.14 -35.67
CA MET A 26 34.36 -13.51 -35.50
C MET A 26 33.41 -14.39 -34.68
N SER A 27 33.31 -15.69 -34.99
CA SER A 27 32.46 -16.62 -34.22
C SER A 27 32.91 -16.77 -32.76
N VAL A 28 34.22 -16.90 -32.52
CA VAL A 28 34.75 -17.05 -31.15
C VAL A 28 34.56 -15.77 -30.35
N ALA A 29 34.84 -14.60 -30.94
CA ALA A 29 34.59 -13.31 -30.30
C ALA A 29 33.11 -13.10 -30.01
N GLY A 30 32.23 -13.44 -30.97
CA GLY A 30 30.79 -13.35 -30.80
C GLY A 30 30.28 -14.24 -29.67
N LEU A 31 30.75 -15.48 -29.61
CA LEU A 31 30.45 -16.41 -28.52
C LEU A 31 30.94 -15.88 -27.17
N ALA A 32 32.18 -15.38 -27.10
CA ALA A 32 32.76 -14.82 -25.88
C ALA A 32 31.93 -13.64 -25.37
N MET A 33 31.43 -12.76 -26.25
CA MET A 33 30.56 -11.66 -25.86
C MET A 33 29.20 -12.11 -25.33
N ILE A 34 28.60 -13.15 -25.91
CA ILE A 34 27.34 -13.72 -25.41
C ILE A 34 27.54 -14.36 -24.03
N VAL A 35 28.61 -15.14 -23.85
CA VAL A 35 28.95 -15.78 -22.57
C VAL A 35 29.26 -14.72 -21.52
N ALA A 36 30.02 -13.68 -21.87
CA ALA A 36 30.27 -12.54 -20.98
C ALA A 36 28.95 -11.84 -20.60
N GLY A 37 28.05 -11.62 -21.56
CA GLY A 37 26.72 -11.07 -21.27
C GLY A 37 25.92 -11.91 -20.29
N PHE A 38 25.99 -13.25 -20.38
CA PHE A 38 25.32 -14.15 -19.44
C PHE A 38 25.83 -14.01 -18.00
N PHE A 39 27.13 -13.77 -17.79
CA PHE A 39 27.71 -13.63 -16.46
C PHE A 39 27.71 -12.20 -15.91
N LEU A 40 27.71 -11.19 -16.78
CA LEU A 40 27.81 -9.79 -16.39
C LEU A 40 26.46 -9.09 -16.22
N ILE A 41 25.39 -9.61 -16.84
CA ILE A 41 24.05 -9.02 -16.76
C ILE A 41 23.27 -9.70 -15.65
N ASP A 42 22.91 -8.93 -14.63
CA ASP A 42 22.13 -9.38 -13.47
C ASP A 42 20.82 -8.59 -13.30
N GLU A 43 20.04 -8.92 -12.26
CA GLU A 43 18.77 -8.25 -11.94
C GLU A 43 18.93 -6.79 -11.49
N THR A 44 20.14 -6.37 -11.10
CA THR A 44 20.44 -4.99 -10.68
C THR A 44 20.82 -4.09 -11.85
N SER A 45 21.15 -4.70 -12.99
CA SER A 45 21.53 -4.02 -14.21
C SER A 45 20.31 -3.38 -14.89
N VAL A 46 20.43 -2.11 -15.28
CA VAL A 46 19.37 -1.40 -16.00
C VAL A 46 19.16 -2.03 -17.38
N PHE A 47 18.10 -2.83 -17.53
CA PHE A 47 17.75 -3.55 -18.75
C PHE A 47 16.26 -3.33 -19.12
N PRO A 48 15.93 -3.10 -20.41
CA PRO A 48 16.83 -2.95 -21.55
C PRO A 48 17.58 -1.60 -21.53
N GLY A 49 18.88 -1.62 -21.82
CA GLY A 49 19.77 -0.46 -21.74
C GLY A 49 21.10 -0.69 -22.46
N PHE A 50 22.16 0.02 -22.06
CA PHE A 50 23.50 -0.13 -22.66
C PHE A 50 24.00 -1.58 -22.67
N TRP A 51 23.69 -2.35 -21.62
CA TRP A 51 24.06 -3.75 -21.49
C TRP A 51 23.54 -4.66 -22.61
N ALA A 52 22.46 -4.27 -23.31
CA ALA A 52 21.93 -5.04 -24.44
C ALA A 52 22.85 -5.03 -25.67
N ILE A 53 23.79 -4.08 -25.76
CA ILE A 53 24.77 -3.99 -26.86
C ILE A 53 25.67 -5.23 -26.87
N LEU A 54 26.09 -5.69 -25.69
CA LEU A 54 27.03 -6.79 -25.54
C LEU A 54 26.52 -8.10 -26.18
N PRO A 55 25.36 -8.67 -25.80
CA PRO A 55 24.82 -9.87 -26.45
C PRO A 55 24.37 -9.61 -27.90
N SER A 56 23.93 -8.39 -28.24
CA SER A 56 23.49 -8.06 -29.61
C SER A 56 24.65 -8.03 -30.61
N CYS A 57 25.78 -7.42 -30.24
CA CYS A 57 27.01 -7.44 -31.04
C CYS A 57 27.61 -8.85 -31.09
N GLY A 58 27.55 -9.60 -29.97
CA GLY A 58 27.97 -11.00 -29.95
C GLY A 58 27.22 -11.87 -30.96
N ALA A 59 25.89 -11.75 -30.99
CA ALA A 59 25.04 -12.43 -31.97
C ALA A 59 25.34 -11.99 -33.41
N ALA A 60 25.57 -10.68 -33.63
CA ALA A 60 25.93 -10.14 -34.94
C ALA A 60 27.26 -10.70 -35.47
N LEU A 61 28.27 -10.85 -34.62
CA LEU A 61 29.56 -11.44 -34.97
C LEU A 61 29.46 -12.94 -35.28
N LEU A 62 28.63 -13.68 -34.53
CA LEU A 62 28.35 -15.10 -34.83
C LEU A 62 27.67 -15.28 -36.18
N ILE A 63 26.70 -14.42 -36.51
CA ILE A 63 26.02 -14.43 -37.82
C ILE A 63 27.00 -14.01 -38.92
N GLY A 64 27.78 -12.95 -38.69
CA GLY A 64 28.77 -12.42 -39.64
C GLY A 64 29.95 -13.37 -39.90
N GLY A 65 30.30 -14.22 -38.93
CA GLY A 65 31.30 -15.28 -39.09
C GLY A 65 30.88 -16.36 -40.10
N GLY A 66 29.58 -16.48 -40.41
CA GLY A 66 29.06 -17.37 -41.44
C GLY A 66 29.03 -18.85 -41.05
N ALA A 67 28.39 -19.67 -41.90
CA ALA A 67 28.15 -21.09 -41.61
C ALA A 67 29.42 -21.95 -41.61
N ALA A 68 30.50 -21.49 -42.27
CA ALA A 68 31.76 -22.22 -42.40
C ALA A 68 32.69 -22.07 -41.18
N ALA A 69 32.39 -21.17 -40.23
CA ALA A 69 33.17 -21.05 -39.01
C ALA A 69 33.11 -22.36 -38.21
N ALA A 70 34.24 -22.82 -37.66
CA ALA A 70 34.37 -24.12 -37.01
C ALA A 70 33.33 -24.33 -35.89
N PHE A 71 33.11 -23.33 -35.04
CA PHE A 71 32.09 -23.39 -33.97
C PHE A 71 30.66 -23.42 -34.54
N ASN A 72 30.37 -22.59 -35.55
CA ASN A 72 29.05 -22.53 -36.17
C ASN A 72 28.72 -23.85 -36.90
N ALA A 73 29.70 -24.41 -37.61
CA ALA A 73 29.58 -25.63 -38.39
C ALA A 73 29.51 -26.91 -37.55
N SER A 74 30.02 -26.89 -36.31
CA SER A 74 30.03 -28.07 -35.42
C SER A 74 28.93 -28.03 -34.37
N VAL A 75 28.64 -26.86 -33.79
CA VAL A 75 27.71 -26.70 -32.66
C VAL A 75 26.39 -26.07 -33.10
N LEU A 76 26.42 -24.92 -33.76
CA LEU A 76 25.18 -24.21 -34.12
C LEU A 76 24.41 -24.87 -35.26
N SER A 77 25.09 -25.66 -36.09
CA SER A 77 24.49 -26.47 -37.16
C SER A 77 23.86 -27.77 -36.66
N ALA A 78 24.11 -28.17 -35.41
CA ALA A 78 23.62 -29.41 -34.85
C ALA A 78 22.08 -29.43 -34.85
N ALA A 79 21.49 -30.55 -35.26
CA ALA A 79 20.04 -30.67 -35.44
C ALA A 79 19.20 -30.23 -34.21
N PRO A 80 19.59 -30.54 -32.96
CA PRO A 80 18.87 -30.06 -31.77
C PRO A 80 18.91 -28.54 -31.61
N VAL A 81 20.07 -27.91 -31.86
CA VAL A 81 20.26 -26.47 -31.72
C VAL A 81 19.46 -25.72 -32.78
N VAL A 82 19.49 -26.21 -34.03
CA VAL A 82 18.66 -25.68 -35.11
C VAL A 82 17.17 -25.84 -34.80
N TYR A 83 16.76 -26.95 -34.17
CA TYR A 83 15.38 -27.18 -33.79
C TYR A 83 14.90 -26.18 -32.73
N VAL A 84 15.71 -25.90 -31.70
CA VAL A 84 15.44 -24.84 -30.72
C VAL A 84 15.27 -23.49 -31.41
N GLY A 85 16.14 -23.18 -32.39
CA GLY A 85 16.00 -21.98 -33.22
C GLY A 85 14.66 -21.91 -33.95
N LYS A 86 14.17 -23.03 -34.50
CA LYS A 86 12.88 -23.09 -35.22
C LYS A 86 11.66 -22.83 -34.32
N ILE A 87 11.70 -23.23 -33.05
CA ILE A 87 10.59 -23.01 -32.09
C ILE A 87 10.73 -21.70 -31.31
N SER A 88 11.89 -21.04 -31.36
CA SER A 88 12.24 -19.90 -30.50
C SER A 88 11.23 -18.74 -30.54
N TYR A 89 10.69 -18.42 -31.71
CA TYR A 89 9.70 -17.35 -31.87
C TYR A 89 8.39 -17.68 -31.15
N ALA A 90 7.86 -18.89 -31.33
CA ALA A 90 6.66 -19.32 -30.64
C ALA A 90 6.90 -19.39 -29.13
N LEU A 91 8.06 -19.90 -28.72
CA LEU A 91 8.43 -19.98 -27.31
C LEU A 91 8.48 -18.60 -26.67
N TYR A 92 9.05 -17.62 -27.37
CA TYR A 92 9.04 -16.22 -26.94
C TYR A 92 7.61 -15.69 -26.70
N LEU A 93 6.66 -16.01 -27.58
CA LEU A 93 5.27 -15.58 -27.41
C LEU A 93 4.57 -16.24 -26.22
N TRP A 94 4.81 -17.53 -25.98
CA TRP A 94 4.05 -18.29 -24.97
C TRP A 94 4.64 -18.22 -23.56
N HIS A 95 5.97 -18.18 -23.41
CA HIS A 95 6.58 -18.32 -22.10
C HIS A 95 6.20 -17.16 -21.16
N TRP A 96 6.21 -15.92 -21.65
CA TRP A 96 5.97 -14.75 -20.80
C TRP A 96 4.52 -14.73 -20.27
N PRO A 97 3.46 -14.79 -21.10
CA PRO A 97 2.08 -14.76 -20.60
C PRO A 97 1.77 -15.89 -19.62
N LEU A 98 2.32 -17.09 -19.86
CA LEU A 98 2.15 -18.22 -18.94
C LEU A 98 2.86 -18.00 -17.60
N LEU A 99 4.09 -17.49 -17.62
CA LEU A 99 4.84 -17.19 -16.40
C LEU A 99 4.14 -16.13 -15.55
N VAL A 100 3.59 -15.09 -16.17
CA VAL A 100 2.89 -14.04 -15.43
C VAL A 100 1.49 -14.43 -15.04
N PHE A 101 0.78 -15.22 -15.84
CA PHE A 101 -0.46 -15.83 -15.38
C PHE A 101 -0.23 -16.66 -14.11
N ALA A 102 0.80 -17.50 -14.07
CA ALA A 102 1.15 -18.26 -12.89
C ALA A 102 1.59 -17.38 -11.71
N ASN A 103 2.33 -16.29 -11.97
CA ASN A 103 2.77 -15.35 -10.94
C ASN A 103 1.59 -14.58 -10.33
N VAL A 104 0.73 -14.00 -11.16
CA VAL A 104 -0.45 -13.25 -10.71
C VAL A 104 -1.42 -14.15 -9.95
N ARG A 105 -1.64 -15.38 -10.43
CA ARG A 105 -2.56 -16.31 -9.77
C ARG A 105 -2.01 -16.91 -8.49
N PHE A 106 -0.69 -17.13 -8.42
CA PHE A 106 0.02 -17.67 -7.26
C PHE A 106 1.34 -16.89 -7.03
N PRO A 107 1.26 -15.71 -6.38
CA PRO A 107 2.41 -14.84 -6.18
C PRO A 107 3.48 -15.48 -5.29
N ASN A 108 3.03 -16.24 -4.28
CA ASN A 108 3.93 -16.94 -3.35
C ASN A 108 4.45 -18.24 -3.95
N ALA A 109 5.77 -18.33 -4.14
CA ALA A 109 6.44 -19.50 -4.73
C ALA A 109 6.33 -20.77 -3.87
N ALA A 110 6.21 -20.64 -2.53
CA ALA A 110 6.17 -21.76 -1.60
C ALA A 110 4.87 -22.57 -1.69
N PHE A 111 3.76 -21.91 -2.04
CA PHE A 111 2.44 -22.53 -2.15
C PHE A 111 1.99 -22.72 -3.60
N ARG A 112 2.84 -22.37 -4.56
CA ARG A 112 2.52 -22.51 -5.97
C ARG A 112 2.40 -24.00 -6.31
N PRO A 113 1.22 -24.48 -6.76
CA PRO A 113 1.05 -25.88 -7.12
C PRO A 113 2.07 -26.31 -8.16
N PHE A 114 2.50 -27.57 -8.13
CA PHE A 114 3.58 -28.05 -9.01
C PHE A 114 3.33 -27.70 -10.48
N TYR A 115 2.08 -27.81 -10.94
CA TYR A 115 1.68 -27.56 -12.33
C TYR A 115 1.71 -26.08 -12.74
N MET A 116 1.80 -25.15 -11.78
CA MET A 116 1.94 -23.72 -12.01
C MET A 116 3.37 -23.22 -11.83
N GLN A 117 4.31 -24.08 -11.44
CA GLN A 117 5.69 -23.66 -11.20
C GLN A 117 6.34 -23.11 -12.48
N PRO A 118 7.31 -22.16 -12.40
CA PRO A 118 7.92 -21.53 -13.57
C PRO A 118 8.50 -22.54 -14.57
N TYR A 119 9.14 -23.60 -14.07
CA TYR A 119 9.65 -24.68 -14.92
C TYR A 119 8.52 -25.45 -15.63
N MET A 120 7.37 -25.66 -15.00
CA MET A 120 6.21 -26.27 -15.65
C MET A 120 5.58 -25.34 -16.68
N MET A 121 5.52 -24.03 -16.41
CA MET A 121 5.08 -23.05 -17.41
C MET A 121 6.00 -23.03 -18.63
N VAL A 122 7.31 -23.17 -18.44
CA VAL A 122 8.27 -23.30 -19.55
C VAL A 122 8.04 -24.60 -20.33
N VAL A 123 7.80 -25.73 -19.65
CA VAL A 123 7.47 -27.01 -20.32
C VAL A 123 6.18 -26.88 -21.13
N VAL A 124 5.13 -26.26 -20.57
CA VAL A 124 3.88 -25.98 -21.27
C VAL A 124 4.13 -25.05 -22.46
N ALA A 125 4.93 -23.99 -22.30
CA ALA A 125 5.28 -23.07 -23.37
C ALA A 125 6.02 -23.79 -24.51
N VAL A 126 6.95 -24.71 -24.20
CA VAL A 126 7.64 -25.54 -25.19
C VAL A 126 6.64 -26.47 -25.90
N ALA A 127 5.75 -27.15 -25.18
CA ALA A 127 4.73 -28.01 -25.76
C ALA A 127 3.77 -27.25 -26.69
N CYS A 128 3.33 -26.05 -26.28
CA CYS A 128 2.54 -25.14 -27.10
C CYS A 128 3.33 -24.69 -28.33
N SER A 129 4.62 -24.41 -28.20
CA SER A 129 5.48 -23.95 -29.31
C SER A 129 5.70 -25.03 -30.37
N ILE A 130 5.86 -26.29 -29.96
CA ILE A 130 5.97 -27.44 -30.88
C ILE A 130 4.67 -27.60 -31.69
N ASN A 131 3.51 -27.49 -31.02
CA ASN A 131 2.22 -27.52 -31.68
C ASN A 131 2.01 -26.31 -32.61
N PHE A 132 2.43 -25.11 -32.17
CA PHE A 132 2.32 -23.87 -32.92
C PHE A 132 3.09 -23.93 -34.25
N VAL A 133 4.32 -24.45 -34.26
CA VAL A 133 5.12 -24.64 -35.50
C VAL A 133 4.44 -25.54 -36.53
N SER A 134 3.58 -26.47 -36.09
CA SER A 134 2.85 -27.40 -36.96
C SER A 134 1.60 -26.79 -37.62
N PHE A 135 0.98 -25.82 -36.97
CA PHE A 135 -0.21 -25.10 -37.46
C PHE A 135 0.14 -23.78 -38.15
N GLU A 136 0.98 -22.94 -37.53
CA GLU A 136 1.32 -21.60 -38.03
C GLU A 136 2.08 -21.67 -39.37
N ASN A 137 3.02 -22.60 -39.54
CA ASN A 137 3.72 -22.72 -40.83
C ASN A 137 2.80 -23.07 -42.00
N ARG A 138 1.67 -23.76 -41.74
CA ARG A 138 0.67 -23.98 -42.78
C ARG A 138 -0.01 -22.66 -43.11
N VAL A 139 -0.53 -21.95 -42.10
CA VAL A 139 -1.27 -20.69 -42.27
C VAL A 139 -0.38 -19.57 -42.85
N ARG A 140 0.84 -19.39 -42.34
CA ARG A 140 1.81 -18.37 -42.77
C ARG A 140 2.28 -18.55 -44.21
N ARG A 141 2.29 -19.79 -44.72
CA ARG A 141 2.69 -20.10 -46.10
C ARG A 141 1.50 -20.22 -47.06
N VAL A 142 0.26 -20.04 -46.58
CA VAL A 142 -0.91 -19.91 -47.46
C VAL A 142 -0.70 -18.68 -48.33
N LYS A 143 -0.67 -18.88 -49.65
CA LYS A 143 -0.61 -17.78 -50.61
C LYS A 143 -2.04 -17.45 -51.03
N SER A 144 -2.56 -16.33 -50.54
CA SER A 144 -3.86 -15.80 -50.94
C SER A 144 -3.79 -14.29 -51.06
N LYS A 145 -4.40 -13.74 -52.11
CA LYS A 145 -4.50 -12.29 -52.34
C LYS A 145 -5.34 -11.57 -51.29
N TRP A 146 -6.12 -12.31 -50.48
CA TRP A 146 -6.97 -11.75 -49.43
C TRP A 146 -6.28 -11.60 -48.07
N ILE A 147 -5.10 -12.20 -47.86
CA ILE A 147 -4.44 -12.20 -46.54
C ILE A 147 -4.08 -10.78 -46.09
N VAL A 148 -3.41 -10.01 -46.94
CA VAL A 148 -3.00 -8.64 -46.63
C VAL A 148 -4.21 -7.74 -46.32
N PRO A 149 -5.27 -7.68 -47.17
CA PRO A 149 -6.44 -6.86 -46.85
C PRO A 149 -7.20 -7.37 -45.62
N SER A 150 -7.28 -8.68 -45.37
CA SER A 150 -7.90 -9.20 -44.14
C SER A 150 -7.13 -8.83 -42.88
N LEU A 151 -5.79 -8.91 -42.89
CA LEU A 151 -4.96 -8.48 -41.76
C LEU A 151 -5.06 -6.96 -41.53
N PHE A 152 -5.10 -6.17 -42.61
CA PHE A 152 -5.30 -4.73 -42.53
C PHE A 152 -6.67 -4.37 -41.95
N LEU A 153 -7.74 -5.04 -42.38
CA LEU A 153 -9.08 -4.89 -41.82
C LEU A 153 -9.14 -5.32 -40.34
N LEU A 154 -8.45 -6.41 -39.98
CA LEU A 154 -8.37 -6.86 -38.59
C LEU A 154 -7.64 -5.84 -37.71
N MET A 155 -6.53 -5.29 -38.20
CA MET A 155 -5.79 -4.22 -37.51
C MET A 155 -6.65 -2.97 -37.39
N LEU A 156 -7.38 -2.57 -38.43
CA LEU A 156 -8.35 -1.47 -38.39
C LEU A 156 -9.47 -1.71 -37.38
N ALA A 157 -10.01 -2.94 -37.33
CA ALA A 157 -11.02 -3.31 -36.35
C ALA A 157 -10.46 -3.25 -34.93
N MET A 158 -9.25 -3.76 -34.70
CA MET A 158 -8.59 -3.64 -33.39
C MET A 158 -8.29 -2.19 -33.04
N SER A 159 -7.87 -1.35 -33.98
CA SER A 159 -7.68 0.08 -33.77
C SER A 159 -9.00 0.80 -33.48
N ALA A 160 -10.09 0.43 -34.16
CA ALA A 160 -11.42 0.98 -33.90
C ALA A 160 -11.94 0.57 -32.52
N VAL A 161 -11.73 -0.69 -32.12
CA VAL A 161 -12.04 -1.17 -30.77
C VAL A 161 -11.17 -0.45 -29.74
N SER A 162 -9.87 -0.32 -29.98
CA SER A 162 -8.97 0.43 -29.09
C SER A 162 -9.37 1.90 -28.99
N LEU A 163 -9.79 2.52 -30.10
CA LEU A 163 -10.25 3.90 -30.12
C LEU A 163 -11.59 4.03 -29.39
N ALA A 164 -12.50 3.07 -29.56
CA ALA A 164 -13.76 3.01 -28.83
C ALA A 164 -13.50 2.91 -27.32
N VAL A 165 -12.66 1.97 -26.88
CA VAL A 165 -12.23 1.83 -25.49
C VAL A 165 -11.57 3.11 -24.96
N TYR A 166 -10.74 3.76 -25.76
CA TYR A 166 -10.11 5.04 -25.40
C TYR A 166 -11.11 6.20 -25.34
N SER A 167 -12.12 6.22 -26.21
CA SER A 167 -13.13 7.28 -26.29
C SER A 167 -14.29 7.12 -25.31
N THR A 168 -14.52 5.90 -24.81
CA THR A 168 -15.54 5.58 -23.81
C THR A 168 -14.92 4.77 -22.65
N PRO A 169 -13.93 5.33 -21.94
CA PRO A 169 -13.23 4.62 -20.86
C PRO A 169 -14.20 4.18 -19.76
N GLU A 170 -15.27 4.94 -19.52
CA GLU A 170 -16.35 4.65 -18.56
C GLU A 170 -17.10 3.33 -18.79
N ALA A 171 -17.07 2.77 -20.00
CA ALA A 171 -17.76 1.52 -20.32
C ALA A 171 -16.87 0.27 -20.11
N PHE A 172 -15.56 0.46 -20.01
CA PHE A 172 -14.57 -0.64 -20.05
C PHE A 172 -13.57 -0.63 -18.89
N SER A 173 -13.41 0.50 -18.20
CA SER A 173 -12.52 0.65 -17.05
C SER A 173 -13.33 0.80 -15.77
N LEU A 174 -13.26 -0.21 -14.90
CA LEU A 174 -13.83 -0.14 -13.54
C LEU A 174 -13.26 1.04 -12.74
N THR A 175 -12.00 1.39 -12.99
CA THR A 175 -11.32 2.52 -12.35
C THR A 175 -11.86 3.89 -12.81
N GLU A 176 -12.34 4.02 -14.05
CA GLU A 176 -13.01 5.26 -14.52
C GLU A 176 -14.47 5.33 -14.07
N LEU A 177 -15.15 4.18 -13.93
CA LEU A 177 -16.45 4.12 -13.28
C LEU A 177 -16.38 4.58 -11.82
N ASP A 178 -15.31 4.21 -11.10
CA ASP A 178 -15.03 4.73 -9.75
C ASP A 178 -14.77 6.25 -9.78
N LEU A 179 -14.01 6.77 -10.76
CA LEU A 179 -13.77 8.21 -10.91
C LEU A 179 -15.05 9.00 -11.24
N LEU A 180 -15.94 8.46 -12.08
CA LEU A 180 -17.23 9.09 -12.43
C LEU A 180 -18.29 8.98 -11.32
N GLN A 181 -18.13 8.02 -10.39
CA GLN A 181 -18.92 7.96 -9.17
C GLN A 181 -18.42 8.99 -8.15
N VAL A 182 -17.10 9.19 -8.04
CA VAL A 182 -16.49 10.25 -7.22
C VAL A 182 -16.85 11.65 -7.73
N ASP A 183 -16.83 11.89 -9.04
CA ASP A 183 -17.28 13.18 -9.62
C ASP A 183 -18.79 13.40 -9.42
N ARG A 184 -19.62 12.34 -9.50
CA ARG A 184 -21.06 12.47 -9.20
C ARG A 184 -21.37 12.74 -7.74
N THR A 185 -20.51 12.35 -6.81
CA THR A 185 -20.64 12.73 -5.39
C THR A 185 -20.23 14.18 -5.11
N HIS A 186 -19.62 14.89 -6.07
CA HIS A 186 -19.33 16.33 -5.98
C HIS A 186 -20.34 17.22 -6.71
N ASP A 187 -21.25 16.66 -7.52
CA ASP A 187 -22.26 17.45 -8.25
C ASP A 187 -23.64 17.47 -7.57
N MET A 188 -23.77 16.88 -6.37
CA MET A 188 -24.92 17.08 -5.49
C MET A 188 -24.58 18.01 -4.32
N SER A 189 -24.78 19.30 -4.61
CA SER A 189 -25.04 20.43 -3.69
C SER A 189 -23.89 21.13 -2.94
N ASP A 190 -22.92 21.69 -3.66
CA ASP A 190 -22.16 22.87 -3.17
C ASP A 190 -22.78 24.21 -3.59
N GLY A 191 -23.78 24.19 -4.49
CA GLY A 191 -24.47 25.39 -4.98
C GLY A 191 -25.62 25.90 -4.11
N ASP A 192 -26.29 25.04 -3.34
CA ASP A 192 -27.54 25.39 -2.63
C ASP A 192 -27.37 25.64 -1.12
N VAL A 193 -26.23 25.25 -0.53
CA VAL A 193 -25.94 25.48 0.91
C VAL A 193 -25.45 26.92 1.16
N LEU A 194 -24.73 27.52 0.20
CA LEU A 194 -24.27 28.91 0.30
C LEU A 194 -25.40 29.92 0.05
N ALA A 195 -26.43 29.56 -0.73
CA ALA A 195 -27.60 30.41 -0.96
C ALA A 195 -28.57 30.42 0.24
N THR A 196 -28.61 29.35 1.02
CA THR A 196 -29.47 29.22 2.21
C THR A 196 -28.88 29.83 3.48
N LEU A 197 -27.55 30.05 3.53
CA LEU A 197 -26.86 30.65 4.68
C LEU A 197 -26.50 32.14 4.51
N ALA A 198 -26.64 32.69 3.30
CA ALA A 198 -26.40 34.11 3.02
C ALA A 198 -27.24 35.11 3.86
N PRO A 199 -28.50 34.82 4.26
CA PRO A 199 -29.24 35.74 5.13
C PRO A 199 -28.77 35.71 6.59
N ALA A 200 -28.13 34.62 7.03
CA ALA A 200 -27.66 34.47 8.41
C ALA A 200 -26.29 35.11 8.65
N LEU A 201 -25.42 35.12 7.63
CA LEU A 201 -24.07 35.67 7.73
C LEU A 201 -24.04 37.21 7.68
N ASN A 202 -24.98 37.84 6.97
CA ASN A 202 -25.10 39.30 6.91
C ASN A 202 -25.72 39.94 8.16
N VAL A 203 -26.38 39.16 9.03
CA VAL A 203 -26.92 39.65 10.31
C VAL A 203 -25.85 39.64 11.42
N LEU A 204 -24.78 38.85 11.26
CA LEU A 204 -23.67 38.77 12.22
C LEU A 204 -22.52 39.74 11.93
N LEU A 205 -22.51 40.40 10.77
CA LEU A 205 -21.45 41.34 10.36
C LEU A 205 -21.79 42.82 10.52
N ASP A 206 -22.96 43.19 11.05
CA ASP A 206 -23.36 44.60 11.25
C ASP A 206 -23.29 45.11 12.70
N THR A 207 -22.54 44.45 13.59
CA THR A 207 -22.20 45.06 14.89
C THR A 207 -20.73 44.93 15.24
N LYS A 208 -20.03 46.05 15.00
CA LYS A 208 -18.71 46.46 15.50
C LYS A 208 -17.50 45.84 14.80
N GLY A 209 -16.87 46.67 13.97
CA GLY A 209 -15.54 46.40 13.44
C GLY A 209 -14.43 46.48 14.49
N VAL A 210 -13.25 46.03 14.04
CA VAL A 210 -11.92 46.64 14.21
C VAL A 210 -10.84 45.57 14.46
N HIS A 211 -9.86 45.59 13.54
CA HIS A 211 -8.42 45.25 13.63
C HIS A 211 -7.89 43.99 14.32
N ALA A 212 -7.05 43.29 13.54
CA ALA A 212 -6.03 42.35 13.98
C ALA A 212 -4.98 42.99 14.91
N LEU A 213 -4.61 42.31 16.01
CA LEU A 213 -3.26 41.77 16.30
C LEU A 213 -3.16 41.26 17.77
N ALA A 214 -2.44 40.14 17.92
CA ALA A 214 -1.59 39.76 19.06
C ALA A 214 -2.22 39.38 20.44
N THR A 215 -2.06 38.09 20.77
CA THR A 215 -1.61 37.49 22.05
C THR A 215 -2.07 38.11 23.37
N ALA A 216 -2.89 37.36 24.13
CA ALA A 216 -2.67 36.93 25.52
C ALA A 216 -4.00 36.44 26.13
N GLU A 217 -4.04 35.19 26.57
CA GLU A 217 -5.15 34.68 27.39
C GLU A 217 -5.06 35.27 28.80
N VAL A 218 -6.14 35.92 29.25
CA VAL A 218 -6.37 36.27 30.65
C VAL A 218 -7.70 35.69 31.07
N ASN A 219 -7.66 34.63 31.88
CA ASN A 219 -8.82 34.09 32.58
C ASN A 219 -9.21 35.04 33.73
N LEU A 220 -10.40 35.63 33.64
CA LEU A 220 -11.03 36.38 34.72
C LEU A 220 -12.23 35.59 35.24
N THR A 221 -12.06 34.93 36.37
CA THR A 221 -13.15 34.44 37.22
C THR A 221 -13.82 35.63 37.88
N LEU A 222 -15.10 35.87 37.57
CA LEU A 222 -15.94 36.79 38.34
C LEU A 222 -16.80 35.99 39.32
N ALA A 223 -16.44 36.10 40.60
CA ALA A 223 -17.31 35.71 41.71
C ALA A 223 -18.41 36.77 41.87
N SER A 224 -19.65 36.26 41.95
CA SER A 224 -20.84 36.99 42.38
C SER A 224 -20.64 37.63 43.75
N THR A 225 -21.07 38.88 43.95
CA THR A 225 -22.20 39.21 44.86
C THR A 225 -22.53 40.72 44.90
N GLN A 226 -23.76 40.97 45.31
CA GLN A 226 -24.60 42.16 45.29
C GLN A 226 -24.12 43.40 46.09
N ASN A 227 -24.61 44.56 45.62
CA ASN A 227 -25.02 45.78 46.34
C ASN A 227 -24.73 45.92 47.84
N SER A 228 -24.10 47.03 48.23
CA SER A 228 -24.78 48.12 48.97
C SER A 228 -23.83 49.28 49.34
N THR A 229 -24.44 50.45 49.42
CA THR A 229 -23.95 51.79 49.76
C THR A 229 -23.21 51.89 51.10
N THR A 230 -22.10 52.64 51.18
CA THR A 230 -21.88 53.80 52.09
C THR A 230 -20.43 54.33 52.03
N THR A 231 -20.31 55.61 52.38
CA THR A 231 -19.17 56.54 52.40
C THR A 231 -18.00 56.17 53.33
N SER A 232 -16.74 56.39 52.92
CA SER A 232 -15.70 57.12 53.67
C SER A 232 -14.30 57.02 53.03
N ASP A 233 -13.54 58.10 53.20
CA ASP A 233 -12.15 58.32 52.79
C ASP A 233 -11.14 57.35 53.45
N ALA A 234 -10.28 56.70 52.65
CA ALA A 234 -8.89 56.32 53.00
C ALA A 234 -8.15 55.72 51.78
N PRO A 235 -6.82 55.91 51.63
CA PRO A 235 -6.05 55.36 50.51
C PRO A 235 -5.77 53.87 50.72
N VAL A 236 -6.24 53.01 49.83
CA VAL A 236 -5.94 51.57 49.86
C VAL A 236 -4.57 51.32 49.22
N GLN A 237 -3.61 50.91 50.05
CA GLN A 237 -2.34 50.36 49.63
C GLN A 237 -2.56 49.02 48.92
N ALA A 238 -2.26 48.94 47.62
CA ALA A 238 -2.16 47.69 46.90
C ALA A 238 -0.87 46.98 47.31
N SER A 239 -0.98 45.96 48.18
CA SER A 239 0.12 45.02 48.44
C SER A 239 0.02 43.87 47.44
N ALA A 240 0.96 43.80 46.49
CA ALA A 240 1.13 42.66 45.61
C ALA A 240 1.73 41.50 46.43
N THR A 241 0.93 40.47 46.69
CA THR A 241 1.44 39.22 47.27
C THR A 241 1.88 38.33 46.11
N ILE A 242 3.19 38.15 45.93
CA ILE A 242 3.73 37.15 45.02
C ILE A 242 3.57 35.79 45.72
N SER A 243 2.46 35.10 45.44
CA SER A 243 2.38 33.66 45.71
C SER A 243 3.16 32.94 44.62
N ALA A 244 4.35 32.47 44.97
CA ALA A 244 5.05 31.45 44.20
C ALA A 244 4.26 30.14 44.33
N THR A 245 3.33 29.90 43.41
CA THR A 245 2.81 28.55 43.20
C THR A 245 3.91 27.74 42.55
N ALA A 246 4.35 26.73 43.28
CA ALA A 246 5.34 25.76 42.87
C ALA A 246 5.07 25.31 41.43
N ALA A 247 6.07 25.52 40.58
CA ALA A 247 6.17 24.82 39.32
C ALA A 247 6.23 23.32 39.64
N THR A 248 5.08 22.66 39.68
CA THR A 248 5.01 21.27 39.26
C THR A 248 5.58 21.26 37.86
N ALA A 249 6.79 20.73 37.72
CA ALA A 249 7.37 20.42 36.44
C ALA A 249 6.38 19.50 35.72
N ALA A 250 5.51 20.09 34.90
CA ALA A 250 4.82 19.39 33.85
C ALA A 250 5.95 18.78 33.02
N VAL A 251 6.12 17.46 33.13
CA VAL A 251 6.92 16.70 32.18
C VAL A 251 6.36 17.10 30.83
N ALA A 252 7.12 17.91 30.08
CA ALA A 252 6.71 18.34 28.75
C ALA A 252 6.31 17.08 28.00
N ALA A 253 5.04 16.99 27.59
CA ALA A 253 4.53 15.84 26.86
C ALA A 253 5.48 15.63 25.70
N LYS A 254 6.10 14.44 25.64
CA LYS A 254 7.09 14.12 24.62
C LYS A 254 6.43 14.34 23.26
N GLU A 255 6.90 15.34 22.54
CA GLU A 255 6.33 15.73 21.26
C GLU A 255 6.40 14.53 20.28
N LEU A 256 5.27 14.21 19.67
CA LEU A 256 5.16 13.09 18.74
C LEU A 256 5.79 13.49 17.39
N PRO A 257 6.67 12.66 16.79
CA PRO A 257 7.13 12.87 15.44
C PRO A 257 5.93 12.88 14.48
N ASN A 258 5.97 13.81 13.53
CA ASN A 258 4.86 14.01 12.60
C ASN A 258 5.36 14.52 11.23
N PRO A 259 5.05 13.84 10.12
CA PRO A 259 5.55 14.23 8.80
C PRO A 259 4.91 15.55 8.32
N SER A 260 3.73 15.90 8.84
CA SER A 260 3.03 17.14 8.48
C SER A 260 3.60 18.40 9.12
N ARG A 261 4.49 18.25 10.11
CA ARG A 261 5.25 19.36 10.72
C ARG A 261 6.54 19.68 9.98
N GLU A 262 7.01 18.79 9.11
CA GLU A 262 8.29 18.97 8.46
C GLU A 262 8.22 20.07 7.40
N THR A 263 9.21 20.96 7.40
CA THR A 263 9.34 21.96 6.33
C THR A 263 9.68 21.25 5.03
N ARG A 264 8.96 21.58 3.95
CA ARG A 264 9.23 21.01 2.63
C ARG A 264 10.58 21.49 2.10
N VAL A 265 11.54 20.58 2.01
CA VAL A 265 12.89 20.86 1.51
C VAL A 265 13.08 20.52 0.03
N GLN A 266 12.19 19.71 -0.55
CA GLN A 266 12.25 19.34 -1.96
C GLN A 266 10.87 19.01 -2.54
N ASN A 267 10.75 19.19 -3.86
CA ASN A 267 9.57 18.76 -4.60
C ASN A 267 9.59 17.25 -4.83
N THR A 268 8.41 16.65 -4.91
CA THR A 268 8.23 15.23 -5.18
C THR A 268 8.65 14.90 -6.61
N THR A 269 9.57 13.96 -6.75
CA THR A 269 9.98 13.42 -8.06
C THR A 269 9.20 12.14 -8.41
N PHE A 270 9.19 11.79 -9.70
CA PHE A 270 8.54 10.55 -10.16
C PHE A 270 9.11 9.31 -9.46
N LEU A 271 10.44 9.24 -9.31
CA LEU A 271 11.08 8.11 -8.63
C LEU A 271 10.69 8.02 -7.15
N GLN A 272 10.60 9.14 -6.44
CA GLN A 272 10.16 9.15 -5.04
C GLN A 272 8.71 8.70 -4.90
N ALA A 273 7.82 9.13 -5.80
CA ALA A 273 6.42 8.69 -5.81
C ALA A 273 6.32 7.17 -6.02
N ILE A 274 6.96 6.64 -7.07
CA ILE A 274 6.96 5.19 -7.37
C ILE A 274 7.60 4.37 -6.25
N GLN A 275 8.74 4.81 -5.70
CA GLN A 275 9.42 4.10 -4.63
C GLN A 275 8.60 4.12 -3.35
N GLY A 276 7.98 5.25 -3.03
CA GLY A 276 7.11 5.36 -1.88
C GLY A 276 5.89 4.44 -1.97
N GLY A 277 5.29 4.36 -3.15
CA GLY A 277 4.19 3.43 -3.43
C GLY A 277 4.52 1.95 -3.27
N LYS A 278 5.79 1.57 -3.48
CA LYS A 278 6.25 0.18 -3.34
C LYS A 278 6.64 -0.19 -1.91
N ASP A 279 6.65 0.78 -1.00
CA ASP A 279 7.07 0.65 0.40
C ASP A 279 5.99 0.04 1.31
N MET A 280 5.35 -1.04 0.83
CA MET A 280 4.24 -1.73 1.49
C MET A 280 4.50 -3.24 1.67
N ASN A 281 5.33 -3.88 0.83
CA ASN A 281 5.40 -5.35 0.81
C ASN A 281 6.78 -5.96 1.11
N VAL A 282 7.87 -5.21 0.91
CA VAL A 282 9.23 -5.77 0.96
C VAL A 282 9.86 -5.65 2.36
N VAL A 283 9.40 -4.70 3.17
CA VAL A 283 10.10 -4.30 4.41
C VAL A 283 9.40 -4.78 5.68
N TRP A 284 8.09 -5.08 5.64
CA TRP A 284 7.32 -5.45 6.84
C TRP A 284 7.79 -6.75 7.48
N GLY A 285 8.31 -7.69 6.69
CA GLY A 285 8.66 -9.05 7.11
C GLY A 285 10.11 -9.24 7.59
N ILE A 286 10.97 -8.22 7.50
CA ILE A 286 12.40 -8.39 7.81
C ILE A 286 12.57 -8.73 9.29
N ASN A 287 13.33 -9.79 9.59
CA ASN A 287 13.58 -10.31 10.95
C ASN A 287 12.33 -10.80 11.71
N LEU A 288 11.23 -11.06 11.00
CA LEU A 288 10.07 -11.75 11.56
C LEU A 288 10.08 -13.22 11.18
N THR A 289 9.68 -14.08 12.12
CA THR A 289 9.55 -15.53 11.85
C THR A 289 8.11 -15.85 11.50
N ALA A 290 7.87 -16.63 10.44
CA ALA A 290 6.52 -17.06 10.10
C ALA A 290 6.00 -18.07 11.14
N LEU A 291 4.74 -17.92 11.54
CA LEU A 291 4.06 -18.96 12.30
C LEU A 291 3.73 -20.14 11.39
N ASN A 292 3.77 -21.35 11.93
CA ASN A 292 3.41 -22.58 11.22
C ASN A 292 2.15 -23.21 11.83
N THR A 293 1.67 -24.31 11.24
CA THR A 293 0.47 -25.02 11.69
C THR A 293 0.57 -25.64 13.08
N THR A 294 1.79 -25.78 13.63
CA THR A 294 2.04 -26.29 14.99
C THR A 294 2.15 -25.19 16.04
N SER A 295 2.06 -23.92 15.63
CA SER A 295 2.12 -22.77 16.54
C SER A 295 1.00 -22.84 17.59
N PRO A 296 1.30 -22.61 18.88
CA PRO A 296 0.27 -22.52 19.92
C PRO A 296 -0.66 -21.31 19.73
N TYR A 297 -0.24 -20.32 18.93
CA TYR A 297 -1.03 -19.14 18.57
C TYR A 297 -1.92 -19.36 17.33
N GLY A 298 -1.94 -20.59 16.80
CA GLY A 298 -2.59 -20.93 15.53
C GLY A 298 -1.83 -20.42 14.30
N TYR A 299 -2.42 -20.61 13.13
CA TYR A 299 -1.77 -20.34 11.84
C TYR A 299 -2.63 -19.47 10.92
N TYR A 300 -2.00 -18.49 10.27
CA TYR A 300 -2.50 -17.82 9.05
C TYR A 300 -1.32 -17.65 8.09
N PRO A 301 -1.56 -17.55 6.77
CA PRO A 301 -0.48 -17.38 5.79
C PRO A 301 0.44 -16.17 6.03
N HIS A 302 -0.08 -15.10 6.64
CA HIS A 302 0.65 -13.86 6.94
C HIS A 302 1.02 -13.71 8.42
N ALA A 303 0.70 -14.73 9.24
CA ALA A 303 0.97 -14.66 10.66
C ALA A 303 2.48 -14.79 10.95
N GLN A 304 2.98 -13.87 11.75
CA GLN A 304 4.41 -13.77 12.04
C GLN A 304 4.64 -13.47 13.52
N VAL A 305 5.85 -13.76 14.00
CA VAL A 305 6.30 -13.47 15.36
C VAL A 305 7.57 -12.62 15.34
N LEU A 306 7.60 -11.62 16.21
CA LEU A 306 8.79 -10.87 16.59
C LEU A 306 9.24 -11.32 17.97
N ASN A 307 10.55 -11.54 18.12
CA ASN A 307 11.16 -11.94 19.38
C ASN A 307 10.52 -13.21 20.00
N PRO A 308 10.52 -14.35 19.28
CA PRO A 308 9.93 -15.61 19.76
C PRO A 308 10.64 -16.10 21.03
N ASP A 309 9.96 -16.93 21.84
CA ASP A 309 10.49 -17.58 23.05
C ASP A 309 10.83 -16.61 24.21
N HIS A 310 10.22 -15.42 24.21
CA HIS A 310 10.41 -14.37 25.22
C HIS A 310 9.08 -13.92 25.84
N GLU A 311 8.10 -14.81 25.89
CA GLU A 311 6.77 -14.52 26.45
C GLU A 311 6.86 -14.15 27.94
N SER A 312 7.90 -14.62 28.63
CA SER A 312 8.23 -14.24 30.00
C SER A 312 8.67 -12.79 30.17
N ASN A 313 8.96 -12.06 29.08
CA ASN A 313 9.19 -10.62 29.12
C ASN A 313 7.88 -9.82 28.91
N GLY A 314 6.82 -10.51 28.50
CA GLY A 314 5.54 -9.96 28.05
C GLY A 314 5.13 -10.61 26.72
N LEU A 315 3.83 -10.76 26.51
CA LEU A 315 3.21 -11.28 25.30
C LEU A 315 2.21 -10.26 24.76
N VAL A 316 2.39 -9.88 23.50
CA VAL A 316 1.47 -9.03 22.73
C VAL A 316 0.87 -9.87 21.61
N ILE A 317 -0.45 -9.85 21.46
CA ILE A 317 -1.13 -10.43 20.30
C ILE A 317 -1.79 -9.32 19.49
N VAL A 318 -1.35 -9.13 18.25
CA VAL A 318 -1.91 -8.19 17.28
C VAL A 318 -2.91 -8.93 16.40
N LEU A 319 -4.15 -8.46 16.37
CA LEU A 319 -5.24 -9.00 15.56
C LEU A 319 -5.65 -7.98 14.49
N GLY A 320 -5.72 -8.42 13.23
CA GLY A 320 -6.11 -7.53 12.14
C GLY A 320 -5.84 -8.07 10.75
N ASP A 321 -5.82 -7.15 9.78
CA ASP A 321 -5.58 -7.40 8.36
C ASP A 321 -4.22 -6.83 7.91
N SER A 322 -4.12 -6.32 6.68
CA SER A 322 -2.93 -5.62 6.18
C SER A 322 -2.61 -4.34 6.98
N HIS A 323 -3.58 -3.73 7.65
CA HIS A 323 -3.39 -2.52 8.46
C HIS A 323 -2.68 -2.84 9.78
N ALA A 324 -2.86 -4.04 10.33
CA ALA A 324 -2.01 -4.51 11.41
C ALA A 324 -0.56 -4.70 10.93
N ASP A 325 -0.36 -5.23 9.73
CA ASP A 325 0.97 -5.48 9.19
C ASP A 325 1.79 -4.21 8.92
N MET A 326 1.16 -3.11 8.50
CA MET A 326 1.86 -1.83 8.31
C MET A 326 2.45 -1.24 9.60
N THR A 327 2.07 -1.74 10.79
CA THR A 327 2.67 -1.31 12.07
C THR A 327 3.96 -2.06 12.43
N LYS A 328 4.22 -3.22 11.81
CA LYS A 328 5.43 -4.04 12.05
C LYS A 328 6.74 -3.24 11.97
N PRO A 329 6.95 -2.33 11.01
CA PRO A 329 8.18 -1.54 10.91
C PRO A 329 8.48 -0.69 12.15
N ARG A 330 7.44 -0.19 12.85
CA ARG A 330 7.59 0.53 14.12
C ARG A 330 8.02 -0.40 15.23
N PHE A 331 7.35 -1.54 15.39
CA PHE A 331 7.70 -2.53 16.42
C PHE A 331 9.11 -3.10 16.21
N LEU A 332 9.52 -3.34 14.96
CA LEU A 332 10.89 -3.71 14.63
C LEU A 332 11.90 -2.65 15.06
N LYS A 333 11.61 -1.36 14.87
CA LYS A 333 12.50 -0.27 15.34
C LYS A 333 12.63 -0.26 16.86
N LEU A 334 11.53 -0.50 17.59
CA LEU A 334 11.56 -0.59 19.05
C LEU A 334 12.35 -1.82 19.52
N TYR A 335 12.19 -2.95 18.84
CA TYR A 335 12.96 -4.16 19.10
C TYR A 335 14.45 -3.95 18.85
N ASP A 336 14.83 -3.40 17.68
CA ASP A 336 16.21 -3.09 17.33
C ASP A 336 16.85 -2.18 18.39
N ALA A 337 16.12 -1.14 18.83
CA ALA A 337 16.57 -0.23 19.88
C ALA A 337 16.71 -0.93 21.24
N ALA A 338 15.79 -1.83 21.60
CA ALA A 338 15.87 -2.61 22.83
C ALA A 338 17.06 -3.57 22.81
N VAL A 339 17.30 -4.28 21.71
CA VAL A 339 18.46 -5.17 21.52
C VAL A 339 19.77 -4.38 21.63
N GLN A 340 19.88 -3.24 20.94
CA GLN A 340 21.06 -2.38 21.02
C GLN A 340 21.31 -1.85 22.44
N ALA A 341 20.24 -1.49 23.15
CA ALA A 341 20.30 -1.04 24.54
C ALA A 341 20.38 -2.18 25.58
N LYS A 342 20.41 -3.45 25.14
CA LYS A 342 20.36 -4.66 26.00
C LYS A 342 19.18 -4.63 26.98
N ARG A 343 18.02 -4.16 26.54
CA ARG A 343 16.76 -4.14 27.29
C ARG A 343 15.88 -5.31 26.88
N ARG A 344 15.01 -5.74 27.80
CA ARG A 344 13.96 -6.71 27.50
C ARG A 344 12.97 -6.16 26.47
N PHE A 345 12.42 -7.06 25.67
CA PHE A 345 11.35 -6.80 24.71
C PHE A 345 10.34 -7.95 24.79
N PRO A 346 9.02 -7.70 24.65
CA PRO A 346 8.02 -8.76 24.68
C PRO A 346 8.10 -9.65 23.43
N THR A 347 7.52 -10.84 23.48
CA THR A 347 7.16 -11.57 22.26
C THR A 347 5.91 -10.93 21.65
N MET A 348 5.96 -10.63 20.35
CA MET A 348 4.82 -10.05 19.63
C MET A 348 4.35 -10.99 18.53
N ILE A 349 3.09 -11.41 18.63
CA ILE A 349 2.42 -12.27 17.66
C ILE A 349 1.56 -11.40 16.75
N PHE A 350 1.87 -11.36 15.46
CA PHE A 350 1.04 -10.74 14.44
C PHE A 350 0.15 -11.80 13.83
N LYS A 351 -1.10 -11.89 14.29
CA LYS A 351 -2.08 -12.88 13.86
C LYS A 351 -2.98 -12.27 12.77
N THR A 352 -2.36 -11.96 11.63
CA THR A 352 -2.96 -11.18 10.54
C THR A 352 -3.34 -12.02 9.34
N GLU A 353 -4.40 -11.59 8.65
CA GLU A 353 -4.84 -12.13 7.35
C GLU A 353 -5.43 -11.00 6.51
N PHE A 354 -4.91 -10.77 5.30
CA PHE A 354 -5.28 -9.62 4.49
C PHE A 354 -6.76 -9.67 4.08
N GLY A 355 -7.46 -8.54 4.23
CA GLY A 355 -8.88 -8.42 3.92
C GLY A 355 -9.81 -9.16 4.88
N ARG A 356 -9.35 -9.47 6.10
CA ARG A 356 -10.17 -10.12 7.14
C ARG A 356 -10.32 -9.25 8.38
N ALA A 357 -11.55 -8.91 8.71
CA ALA A 357 -11.89 -8.25 9.97
C ALA A 357 -11.83 -9.23 11.16
N PRO A 358 -11.21 -8.88 12.30
CA PRO A 358 -11.32 -9.62 13.54
C PRO A 358 -12.66 -9.33 14.25
N MET A 359 -13.78 -9.52 13.54
CA MET A 359 -15.15 -9.27 14.01
C MET A 359 -16.02 -10.53 13.86
N SER A 360 -17.20 -10.55 14.51
CA SER A 360 -18.10 -11.71 14.55
C SER A 360 -18.68 -12.15 13.19
N CYS A 361 -18.54 -11.33 12.16
CA CYS A 361 -18.91 -11.67 10.79
C CYS A 361 -17.96 -12.68 10.13
N GLU A 362 -16.78 -12.89 10.70
CA GLU A 362 -15.75 -13.81 10.22
C GLU A 362 -15.64 -15.00 11.17
N ALA A 363 -15.88 -16.22 10.67
CA ALA A 363 -15.94 -17.42 11.50
C ALA A 363 -14.61 -17.70 12.24
N ALA A 364 -13.49 -17.29 11.66
CA ALA A 364 -12.17 -17.47 12.26
C ALA A 364 -11.95 -16.58 13.49
N THR A 365 -12.73 -15.52 13.67
CA THR A 365 -12.63 -14.62 14.83
C THR A 365 -12.86 -15.37 16.14
N ASP A 366 -13.85 -16.25 16.21
CA ASP A 366 -14.12 -17.00 17.45
C ASP A 366 -12.95 -17.92 17.84
N VAL A 367 -12.24 -18.45 16.85
CA VAL A 367 -11.02 -19.25 17.06
C VAL A 367 -9.89 -18.39 17.60
N ASP A 368 -9.68 -17.20 17.02
CA ASP A 368 -8.66 -16.25 17.49
C ASP A 368 -8.94 -15.78 18.92
N ILE A 369 -10.20 -15.46 19.24
CA ILE A 369 -10.60 -15.04 20.60
C ILE A 369 -10.44 -16.18 21.60
N ALA A 370 -10.78 -17.41 21.23
CA ALA A 370 -10.55 -18.58 22.10
C ALA A 370 -9.06 -18.78 22.39
N MET A 371 -8.20 -18.62 21.38
CA MET A 371 -6.74 -18.65 21.53
C MET A 371 -6.26 -17.54 22.48
N VAL A 372 -6.69 -16.29 22.28
CA VAL A 372 -6.31 -15.17 23.14
C VAL A 372 -6.72 -15.42 24.59
N LYS A 373 -7.95 -15.91 24.83
CA LYS A 373 -8.44 -16.24 26.18
C LYS A 373 -7.64 -17.36 26.84
N ALA A 374 -7.16 -18.33 26.06
CA ALA A 374 -6.32 -19.42 26.56
C ALA A 374 -4.90 -18.93 26.89
N MET A 375 -4.32 -18.10 26.02
CA MET A 375 -2.95 -17.59 26.17
C MET A 375 -2.83 -16.50 27.24
N LYS A 376 -3.89 -15.72 27.47
CA LYS A 376 -3.92 -14.59 28.42
C LYS A 376 -2.72 -13.64 28.27
N PRO A 377 -2.50 -13.07 27.07
CA PRO A 377 -1.40 -12.12 26.86
C PRO A 377 -1.56 -10.88 27.74
N GLN A 378 -0.45 -10.19 28.03
CA GLN A 378 -0.51 -8.90 28.74
C GLN A 378 -1.22 -7.83 27.91
N VAL A 379 -1.12 -7.92 26.57
CA VAL A 379 -1.71 -6.96 25.64
C VAL A 379 -2.32 -7.65 24.42
N VAL A 380 -3.50 -7.18 24.01
CA VAL A 380 -4.06 -7.42 22.67
C VAL A 380 -4.16 -6.08 21.94
N PHE A 381 -3.73 -6.04 20.68
CA PHE A 381 -3.84 -4.86 19.83
C PHE A 381 -4.68 -5.17 18.60
N TYR A 382 -5.85 -4.54 18.48
CA TYR A 382 -6.69 -4.59 17.29
C TYR A 382 -6.28 -3.50 16.32
N ASN A 383 -5.95 -3.87 15.09
CA ASN A 383 -5.70 -2.89 14.03
C ASN A 383 -6.11 -3.46 12.67
N PHE A 384 -7.23 -2.96 12.15
CA PHE A 384 -7.82 -3.39 10.90
C PHE A 384 -8.63 -2.25 10.29
N HIS A 385 -8.97 -2.38 9.01
CA HIS A 385 -9.58 -1.31 8.27
C HIS A 385 -11.10 -1.20 8.51
N TRP A 386 -11.54 -0.44 9.52
CA TRP A 386 -12.97 -0.32 9.88
C TRP A 386 -13.85 0.08 8.69
N LEU A 387 -13.42 1.07 7.91
CA LEU A 387 -14.16 1.53 6.72
C LEU A 387 -14.31 0.47 5.65
N GLN A 388 -13.39 -0.50 5.51
CA GLN A 388 -13.59 -1.58 4.55
C GLN A 388 -14.75 -2.50 4.92
N TYR A 389 -15.00 -2.73 6.20
CA TYR A 389 -15.92 -3.77 6.69
C TYR A 389 -17.28 -3.24 7.14
N LEU A 390 -17.34 -1.97 7.55
CA LEU A 390 -18.54 -1.30 8.07
C LEU A 390 -18.95 -0.16 7.13
N ARG A 391 -19.68 -0.52 6.06
CA ARG A 391 -20.23 0.41 5.05
C ARG A 391 -21.72 0.13 4.85
N PRO A 392 -22.60 0.85 5.56
CA PRO A 392 -24.02 0.60 5.56
C PRO A 392 -24.70 1.14 4.28
N ASP A 393 -24.39 0.54 3.12
CA ASP A 393 -24.91 1.00 1.81
C ASP A 393 -26.31 0.43 1.48
N ALA A 394 -26.95 -0.29 2.41
CA ALA A 394 -28.25 -0.88 2.15
C ALA A 394 -29.34 0.18 1.88
N PRO A 395 -30.25 -0.06 0.93
CA PRO A 395 -31.34 0.87 0.63
C PRO A 395 -32.20 1.18 1.87
N THR A 396 -32.69 2.41 1.96
CA THR A 396 -33.62 2.83 3.01
C THR A 396 -34.83 1.90 3.11
N GLY A 397 -35.15 1.46 4.32
CA GLY A 397 -36.24 0.52 4.59
C GLY A 397 -35.84 -0.96 4.53
N THR A 398 -34.58 -1.28 4.20
CA THR A 398 -34.05 -2.64 4.33
C THR A 398 -34.08 -3.06 5.81
N PRO A 399 -34.70 -4.21 6.16
CA PRO A 399 -34.72 -4.68 7.53
C PRO A 399 -33.32 -5.17 7.97
N PRO A 400 -32.94 -4.99 9.25
CA PRO A 400 -31.69 -5.52 9.77
C PRO A 400 -31.61 -7.04 9.68
N SER A 401 -30.40 -7.57 9.46
CA SER A 401 -30.14 -9.00 9.42
C SER A 401 -29.99 -9.58 10.83
N ALA A 402 -30.51 -10.81 11.04
CA ALA A 402 -30.25 -11.55 12.27
C ALA A 402 -28.76 -11.91 12.44
N ASN A 403 -28.05 -12.12 11.33
CA ASN A 403 -26.62 -12.32 11.31
C ASN A 403 -25.95 -11.33 10.34
N PRO A 404 -25.57 -10.14 10.84
CA PRO A 404 -24.88 -9.13 10.06
C PRO A 404 -23.60 -9.66 9.40
N ARG A 405 -23.37 -9.24 8.16
CA ARG A 405 -22.19 -9.60 7.37
C ARG A 405 -21.25 -8.40 7.27
N CYS A 406 -19.94 -8.64 7.28
CA CYS A 406 -18.97 -7.62 6.92
C CYS A 406 -18.92 -7.44 5.42
N CYS A 407 -18.67 -6.20 5.01
CA CYS A 407 -18.28 -5.88 3.66
C CYS A 407 -16.89 -6.47 3.36
N LYS A 408 -16.55 -6.76 2.09
CA LYS A 408 -15.30 -7.47 1.75
C LYS A 408 -14.22 -6.60 1.11
N SER A 409 -14.62 -5.61 0.30
CA SER A 409 -13.69 -4.80 -0.49
C SER A 409 -14.12 -3.34 -0.46
N LEU A 410 -13.19 -2.42 -0.18
CA LEU A 410 -13.45 -0.97 -0.17
C LEU A 410 -13.99 -0.45 -1.51
N TYR A 411 -13.75 -1.17 -2.61
CA TYR A 411 -14.15 -0.77 -3.97
C TYR A 411 -15.47 -1.39 -4.43
N GLU A 412 -16.09 -2.25 -3.62
CA GLU A 412 -17.39 -2.86 -3.95
C GLU A 412 -18.49 -2.27 -3.08
N SER A 413 -19.64 -1.98 -3.68
CA SER A 413 -20.86 -1.60 -2.95
C SER A 413 -21.26 -2.71 -1.97
N CYS A 414 -21.74 -2.31 -0.79
CA CYS A 414 -22.19 -3.22 0.27
C CYS A 414 -23.72 -3.13 0.51
N PRO A 415 -24.57 -3.41 -0.50
CA PRO A 415 -26.01 -3.09 -0.46
C PRO A 415 -26.82 -3.95 0.52
N TYR A 416 -26.17 -4.89 1.20
CA TYR A 416 -26.79 -5.81 2.15
C TYR A 416 -26.54 -5.44 3.61
N GLN A 417 -25.67 -4.45 3.88
CA GLN A 417 -25.37 -4.03 5.25
C GLN A 417 -26.17 -2.75 5.55
N THR A 418 -27.07 -2.83 6.52
CA THR A 418 -27.79 -1.65 7.04
C THR A 418 -26.98 -0.95 8.13
N GLN A 419 -27.36 0.27 8.50
CA GLN A 419 -26.73 0.96 9.64
C GLN A 419 -26.86 0.13 10.93
N ALA A 420 -28.03 -0.47 11.16
CA ALA A 420 -28.27 -1.33 12.31
C ALA A 420 -27.39 -2.59 12.30
N ASP A 421 -27.08 -3.13 11.11
CA ASP A 421 -26.16 -4.28 10.98
C ASP A 421 -24.73 -3.89 11.36
N ALA A 422 -24.25 -2.74 10.91
CA ALA A 422 -22.92 -2.22 11.26
C ALA A 422 -22.82 -1.95 12.78
N ASP A 423 -23.84 -1.30 13.35
CA ASP A 423 -23.90 -1.01 14.79
C ASP A 423 -23.94 -2.31 15.62
N GLU A 424 -24.68 -3.33 15.17
CA GLU A 424 -24.73 -4.65 15.80
C GLU A 424 -23.37 -5.38 15.73
N LEU A 425 -22.63 -5.27 14.62
CA LEU A 425 -21.27 -5.82 14.51
C LEU A 425 -20.33 -5.17 15.52
N VAL A 426 -20.37 -3.84 15.67
CA VAL A 426 -19.56 -3.14 16.69
C VAL A 426 -20.00 -3.52 18.09
N ARG A 427 -21.30 -3.67 18.35
CA ARG A 427 -21.82 -4.11 19.65
C ARG A 427 -21.31 -5.52 20.01
N ARG A 428 -21.30 -6.46 19.07
CA ARG A 428 -20.77 -7.82 19.27
C ARG A 428 -19.25 -7.80 19.53
N TRP A 429 -18.51 -7.02 18.73
CA TRP A 429 -17.07 -6.84 18.93
C TRP A 429 -16.77 -6.25 20.32
N LYS A 430 -17.50 -5.21 20.74
CA LYS A 430 -17.37 -4.59 22.08
C LYS A 430 -17.52 -5.62 23.20
N GLU A 431 -18.53 -6.49 23.10
CA GLU A 431 -18.77 -7.51 24.11
C GLU A 431 -17.62 -8.54 24.17
N GLN A 432 -17.05 -8.91 23.02
CA GLN A 432 -15.86 -9.75 22.98
C GLN A 432 -14.66 -9.05 23.65
N VAL A 433 -14.44 -7.76 23.38
CA VAL A 433 -13.36 -6.98 24.03
C VAL A 433 -13.57 -6.90 25.54
N LYS A 434 -14.79 -6.67 26.02
CA LYS A 434 -15.11 -6.68 27.46
C LYS A 434 -14.73 -7.98 28.13
N GLN A 435 -14.95 -9.11 27.46
CA GLN A 435 -14.55 -10.42 27.98
C GLN A 435 -13.03 -10.57 28.06
N LEU A 436 -12.26 -10.00 27.13
CA LEU A 436 -10.80 -9.99 27.20
C LEU A 436 -10.31 -9.11 28.34
N VAL A 437 -10.84 -7.90 28.48
CA VAL A 437 -10.49 -6.96 29.57
C VAL A 437 -10.84 -7.55 30.94
N ALA A 438 -11.96 -8.27 31.06
CA ALA A 438 -12.33 -8.98 32.29
C ALA A 438 -11.33 -10.08 32.70
N LEU A 439 -10.51 -10.58 31.77
CA LEU A 439 -9.41 -11.51 32.06
C LEU A 439 -8.11 -10.81 32.49
N GLY A 440 -8.12 -9.48 32.64
CA GLY A 440 -6.96 -8.66 32.97
C GLY A 440 -6.06 -8.33 31.77
N ILE A 441 -6.52 -8.60 30.54
CA ILE A 441 -5.80 -8.29 29.31
C ILE A 441 -6.00 -6.79 29.00
N ARG A 442 -4.92 -6.05 28.77
CA ARG A 442 -5.03 -4.68 28.25
C ARG A 442 -5.30 -4.72 26.76
N VAL A 443 -6.36 -4.07 26.31
CA VAL A 443 -6.73 -4.05 24.90
C VAL A 443 -6.49 -2.66 24.34
N PHE A 444 -5.74 -2.59 23.25
CA PHE A 444 -5.55 -1.40 22.44
C PHE A 444 -6.29 -1.57 21.11
N VAL A 445 -6.87 -0.48 20.60
CA VAL A 445 -7.68 -0.49 19.38
C VAL A 445 -7.25 0.68 18.51
N ALA A 446 -6.74 0.41 17.32
CA ALA A 446 -6.54 1.45 16.32
C ALA A 446 -7.90 1.94 15.83
N GLN A 447 -8.13 3.25 15.93
CA GLN A 447 -9.25 3.91 15.29
C GLN A 447 -8.99 3.96 13.77
N GLN A 448 -10.07 4.13 13.00
CA GLN A 448 -9.92 4.61 11.64
C GLN A 448 -9.20 5.97 11.63
N TYR A 449 -8.18 6.09 10.80
CA TYR A 449 -7.39 7.31 10.62
C TYR A 449 -7.67 7.94 9.27
N VAL A 450 -7.16 9.17 9.07
CA VAL A 450 -7.35 9.92 7.82
C VAL A 450 -6.77 9.14 6.64
N GLU A 451 -7.64 8.81 5.69
CA GLU A 451 -7.34 8.15 4.43
C GLU A 451 -8.13 8.81 3.30
N ASN A 452 -7.57 8.81 2.09
CA ASN A 452 -8.20 9.43 0.92
C ASN A 452 -7.45 9.07 -0.37
N SER A 453 -8.13 9.09 -1.51
CA SER A 453 -7.50 8.93 -2.83
C SER A 453 -6.40 9.97 -3.10
N ARG A 454 -6.44 11.16 -2.48
CA ARG A 454 -5.35 12.16 -2.54
C ARG A 454 -3.99 11.64 -2.08
N PHE A 455 -3.96 10.66 -1.19
CA PHE A 455 -2.70 10.04 -0.74
C PHE A 455 -2.13 9.04 -1.74
N TYR A 456 -2.95 8.55 -2.69
CA TYR A 456 -2.50 7.55 -3.63
C TYR A 456 -1.69 8.18 -4.77
N TYR A 457 -0.37 7.97 -4.69
CA TYR A 457 0.61 8.58 -5.59
C TYR A 457 0.35 8.35 -7.08
N VAL A 458 -0.35 7.28 -7.47
CA VAL A 458 -0.66 6.96 -8.87
C VAL A 458 -1.44 8.10 -9.53
N TYR A 459 -2.33 8.78 -8.79
CA TYR A 459 -3.11 9.90 -9.31
C TYR A 459 -2.30 11.19 -9.49
N TRP A 460 -1.05 11.23 -9.01
CA TRP A 460 -0.18 12.39 -9.14
C TRP A 460 0.65 12.34 -10.43
N LEU A 461 0.67 11.20 -11.12
CA LEU A 461 1.59 10.91 -12.21
C LEU A 461 0.96 11.13 -13.59
N GLU A 462 1.79 11.55 -14.55
CA GLU A 462 1.45 11.59 -15.97
C GLU A 462 2.62 11.01 -16.77
N GLY A 463 2.48 9.77 -17.23
CA GLY A 463 3.60 9.02 -17.83
C GLY A 463 4.74 8.85 -16.82
N ASN A 464 5.89 9.48 -17.09
CA ASN A 464 7.11 9.39 -16.27
C ASN A 464 7.38 10.68 -15.46
N THR A 465 6.40 11.56 -15.31
CA THR A 465 6.52 12.80 -14.54
C THR A 465 5.46 12.86 -13.44
N VAL A 466 5.68 13.75 -12.46
CA VAL A 466 4.68 14.12 -11.46
C VAL A 466 3.94 15.34 -12.01
N LYS A 467 2.64 15.19 -12.31
CA LYS A 467 1.77 16.27 -12.78
C LYS A 467 1.49 17.26 -11.65
N ALA A 468 0.96 16.76 -10.53
CA ALA A 468 0.67 17.58 -9.35
C ALA A 468 0.61 16.71 -8.10
N VAL A 469 1.17 17.21 -7.01
CA VAL A 469 0.94 16.65 -5.66
C VAL A 469 -0.26 17.37 -5.06
N PRO A 470 -1.32 16.66 -4.64
CA PRO A 470 -2.50 17.27 -4.04
C PRO A 470 -2.17 18.10 -2.80
N PRO A 471 -3.02 19.08 -2.44
CA PRO A 471 -2.90 19.77 -1.16
C PRO A 471 -3.13 18.79 0.01
N PRO A 472 -2.74 19.19 1.24
CA PRO A 472 -3.03 18.41 2.45
C PRO A 472 -4.51 18.09 2.57
N TYR A 473 -4.82 16.95 3.20
CA TYR A 473 -6.18 16.61 3.59
C TYR A 473 -6.48 17.21 4.98
N VAL A 474 -7.70 17.69 5.19
CA VAL A 474 -8.10 18.30 6.47
C VAL A 474 -8.63 17.23 7.41
N ARG A 475 -8.05 17.08 8.60
CA ARG A 475 -8.42 16.02 9.55
C ARG A 475 -9.86 16.16 10.01
N SER A 476 -10.28 17.37 10.41
CA SER A 476 -11.65 17.63 10.86
C SER A 476 -12.71 17.34 9.79
N GLN A 477 -12.37 17.52 8.51
CA GLN A 477 -13.22 17.11 7.39
C GLN A 477 -13.43 15.59 7.37
N PHE A 478 -12.34 14.81 7.45
CA PHE A 478 -12.43 13.34 7.51
C PHE A 478 -13.28 12.89 8.69
N GLU A 479 -13.05 13.51 9.86
CA GLU A 479 -13.77 13.18 11.09
C GLU A 479 -15.26 13.50 10.98
N ALA A 480 -15.64 14.62 10.34
CA ALA A 480 -17.04 14.97 10.11
C ALA A 480 -17.73 14.03 9.10
N GLU A 481 -17.04 13.67 7.99
CA GLU A 481 -17.56 12.74 6.98
C GLU A 481 -17.83 11.34 7.56
N HIS A 482 -17.08 10.93 8.58
CA HIS A 482 -17.14 9.60 9.19
C HIS A 482 -17.57 9.61 10.67
N ASP A 483 -18.22 10.68 11.13
CA ASP A 483 -18.52 10.94 12.55
C ASP A 483 -19.26 9.77 13.22
N HIS A 484 -20.27 9.20 12.57
CA HIS A 484 -21.03 8.06 13.11
C HIS A 484 -20.12 6.85 13.36
N LEU A 485 -19.29 6.47 12.38
CA LEU A 485 -18.39 5.33 12.51
C LEU A 485 -17.34 5.58 13.61
N LEU A 486 -16.71 6.76 13.59
CA LEU A 486 -15.65 7.11 14.52
C LEU A 486 -16.17 7.19 15.97
N SER A 487 -17.34 7.79 16.17
CA SER A 487 -17.98 7.91 17.48
C SER A 487 -18.42 6.55 18.02
N VAL A 488 -18.98 5.68 17.18
CA VAL A 488 -19.38 4.32 17.57
C VAL A 488 -18.16 3.48 17.98
N ILE A 489 -17.04 3.54 17.24
CA ILE A 489 -15.78 2.85 17.59
C ILE A 489 -15.21 3.40 18.90
N ALA A 490 -15.15 4.73 19.05
CA ALA A 490 -14.60 5.37 20.24
C ALA A 490 -15.41 5.04 21.50
N ASN A 491 -16.74 5.17 21.42
CA ASN A 491 -17.66 4.82 22.50
C ASN A 491 -17.56 3.33 22.86
N ALA A 492 -17.56 2.45 21.86
CA ALA A 492 -17.43 1.02 22.09
C ALA A 492 -16.11 0.65 22.77
N THR A 493 -15.00 1.26 22.35
CA THR A 493 -13.68 1.07 22.94
C THR A 493 -13.64 1.54 24.40
N HIS A 494 -14.18 2.73 24.68
CA HIS A 494 -14.24 3.29 26.03
C HIS A 494 -15.15 2.46 26.96
N GLU A 495 -16.35 2.09 26.50
CA GLU A 495 -17.28 1.24 27.26
C GLU A 495 -16.72 -0.17 27.54
N ALA A 496 -15.78 -0.64 26.72
CA ALA A 496 -15.08 -1.90 26.93
C ALA A 496 -13.89 -1.78 27.91
N ASN A 497 -13.60 -0.57 28.40
CA ASN A 497 -12.40 -0.26 29.19
C ASN A 497 -11.10 -0.63 28.45
N ALA A 498 -11.09 -0.39 27.13
CA ALA A 498 -9.94 -0.53 26.25
C ALA A 498 -9.35 0.86 25.88
N THR A 499 -8.15 0.89 25.33
CA THR A 499 -7.46 2.13 24.94
C THR A 499 -7.54 2.34 23.43
N LEU A 500 -8.09 3.48 23.02
CA LEU A 500 -8.14 3.89 21.62
C LEU A 500 -6.79 4.49 21.18
N ILE A 501 -6.34 4.17 19.98
CA ILE A 501 -5.14 4.70 19.34
C ILE A 501 -5.55 5.38 18.03
N ASN A 502 -5.28 6.68 17.87
CA ASN A 502 -5.53 7.39 16.61
C ASN A 502 -4.21 7.70 15.89
N PHE A 503 -4.00 7.09 14.73
CA PHE A 503 -2.77 7.30 13.96
C PHE A 503 -2.68 8.73 13.39
N SER A 504 -3.81 9.42 13.21
CA SER A 504 -3.85 10.81 12.77
C SER A 504 -3.11 11.76 13.72
N ASP A 505 -2.91 11.39 14.98
CA ASP A 505 -2.09 12.17 15.93
C ASP A 505 -0.61 12.21 15.52
N ASN A 506 -0.13 11.18 14.83
CA ASN A 506 1.20 11.13 14.24
C ASN A 506 1.25 11.58 12.79
N LEU A 507 0.11 11.66 12.08
CA LEU A 507 0.09 11.94 10.64
C LEU A 507 -0.33 13.38 10.32
N CYS A 508 -1.07 14.05 11.20
CA CYS A 508 -1.66 15.36 10.94
C CYS A 508 -1.17 16.41 11.96
N TRP A 509 -1.01 17.66 11.53
CA TRP A 509 -0.60 18.77 12.39
C TRP A 509 -1.44 20.00 12.10
N GLU A 510 -1.93 20.68 13.15
CA GLU A 510 -2.80 21.86 13.01
C GLU A 510 -3.96 21.61 12.03
N ASP A 511 -4.61 20.45 12.17
CA ASP A 511 -5.71 19.98 11.31
C ASP A 511 -5.33 19.58 9.88
N LEU A 512 -4.06 19.67 9.50
CA LEU A 512 -3.58 19.33 8.15
C LEU A 512 -2.78 18.02 8.13
N CYS A 513 -3.20 17.09 7.28
CA CYS A 513 -2.52 15.84 6.99
C CYS A 513 -1.82 15.97 5.62
N GLN A 514 -0.51 16.21 5.63
CA GLN A 514 0.29 16.30 4.42
C GLN A 514 0.32 14.95 3.69
N VAL A 515 0.13 14.98 2.37
CA VAL A 515 0.20 13.78 1.51
C VAL A 515 1.65 13.30 1.29
N VAL A 516 2.62 14.17 1.56
CA VAL A 516 4.06 13.88 1.48
C VAL A 516 4.78 14.36 2.76
N ASN A 517 5.92 13.76 3.09
CA ASN A 517 6.81 14.25 4.15
C ASN A 517 7.60 15.50 3.71
N GLY A 518 8.45 16.05 4.59
CA GLY A 518 9.29 17.21 4.27
C GLY A 518 10.26 16.97 3.11
N HIS A 519 10.61 15.70 2.86
CA HIS A 519 11.42 15.25 1.74
C HIS A 519 10.60 15.01 0.45
N GLY A 520 9.32 15.37 0.41
CA GLY A 520 8.49 15.20 -0.78
C GLY A 520 8.19 13.75 -1.14
N GLU A 521 8.37 12.80 -0.23
CA GLU A 521 7.99 11.40 -0.45
C GLU A 521 6.58 11.13 0.07
N PRO A 522 5.77 10.27 -0.58
CA PRO A 522 4.41 9.96 -0.11
C PRO A 522 4.37 9.53 1.36
N VAL A 523 3.32 9.89 2.11
CA VAL A 523 3.13 9.41 3.49
C VAL A 523 2.52 8.01 3.51
N LEU A 524 1.56 7.75 2.61
CA LEU A 524 0.92 6.45 2.38
C LEU A 524 1.45 5.77 1.11
N ALA A 525 1.34 4.44 1.05
CA ALA A 525 1.77 3.63 -0.08
C ALA A 525 0.68 3.58 -1.16
N ASP A 526 -0.57 3.58 -0.73
CA ASP A 526 -1.77 3.74 -1.54
C ASP A 526 -2.72 4.75 -0.88
N ASP A 527 -4.03 4.60 -1.04
CA ASP A 527 -5.06 5.48 -0.49
C ASP A 527 -5.28 5.29 1.02
N ASN A 528 -4.89 4.15 1.62
CA ASN A 528 -5.16 3.83 3.03
C ASN A 528 -3.97 3.21 3.80
N HIS A 529 -3.01 2.53 3.15
CA HIS A 529 -1.89 1.89 3.85
C HIS A 529 -0.73 2.86 4.13
N ILE A 530 -0.33 2.96 5.39
CA ILE A 530 0.86 3.71 5.80
C ILE A 530 2.13 2.99 5.28
N ARG A 531 3.02 3.75 4.65
CA ARG A 531 4.31 3.22 4.18
C ARG A 531 5.16 2.70 5.33
N ALA A 532 6.02 1.71 5.05
CA ALA A 532 6.92 1.19 6.06
C ALA A 532 7.87 2.25 6.64
N TYR A 533 8.40 3.16 5.80
CA TYR A 533 9.20 4.28 6.29
C TYR A 533 8.41 5.19 7.25
N THR A 534 7.19 5.57 6.86
CA THR A 534 6.32 6.43 7.66
C THR A 534 5.99 5.77 9.00
N ALA A 535 5.54 4.51 8.96
CA ALA A 535 5.23 3.75 10.17
C ALA A 535 6.45 3.63 11.09
N ARG A 536 7.61 3.27 10.55
CA ARG A 536 8.86 3.11 11.31
C ARG A 536 9.25 4.40 12.04
N ASN A 537 9.12 5.55 11.39
CA ASN A 537 9.67 6.80 11.88
C ASN A 537 8.69 7.68 12.64
N TYR A 538 7.43 7.74 12.21
CA TYR A 538 6.45 8.70 12.71
C TYR A 538 5.35 8.05 13.55
N LEU A 539 5.05 6.76 13.40
CA LEU A 539 3.93 6.13 14.11
C LEU A 539 4.26 5.78 15.57
N SER A 540 4.72 6.75 16.38
CA SER A 540 5.12 6.51 17.77
C SER A 540 3.94 6.28 18.72
N VAL A 541 2.71 6.57 18.32
CA VAL A 541 1.51 6.34 19.15
C VAL A 541 1.31 4.86 19.46
N VAL A 542 1.85 3.94 18.64
CA VAL A 542 1.78 2.49 18.93
C VAL A 542 2.85 2.02 19.92
N ASP A 543 3.80 2.86 20.33
CA ASP A 543 4.84 2.49 21.31
C ASP A 543 4.22 2.03 22.63
N GLN A 544 3.09 2.65 23.02
CA GLN A 544 2.36 2.32 24.25
C GLN A 544 1.88 0.86 24.31
N VAL A 545 1.70 0.19 23.16
CA VAL A 545 1.35 -1.24 23.09
C VAL A 545 2.49 -2.09 23.67
N VAL A 546 3.74 -1.76 23.32
CA VAL A 546 4.94 -2.45 23.83
C VAL A 546 5.21 -2.07 25.28
N GLU A 547 5.10 -0.77 25.60
CA GLU A 547 5.31 -0.28 26.96
C GLU A 547 4.34 -0.96 27.94
N ALA A 548 3.07 -1.05 27.58
CA ALA A 548 2.06 -1.74 28.38
C ALA A 548 2.46 -3.20 28.64
N ALA A 549 2.89 -3.94 27.61
CA ALA A 549 3.28 -5.35 27.75
C ALA A 549 4.41 -5.56 28.76
N LEU A 550 5.31 -4.59 28.92
CA LEU A 550 6.44 -4.66 29.83
C LEU A 550 6.07 -4.34 31.30
N LEU A 551 4.94 -3.68 31.57
CA LEU A 551 4.57 -3.19 32.92
C LEU A 551 4.20 -4.29 33.96
N HIS A 552 4.00 -5.55 33.57
CA HIS A 552 3.53 -6.63 34.48
C HIS A 552 4.63 -7.62 34.92
N HIS A 553 5.88 -7.17 34.98
CA HIS A 553 6.95 -7.84 35.72
C HIS A 553 7.56 -6.90 36.75
#